data_AF-A0AAD4LZF1-F1
#
_entry.id   AF-A0AAD4LZF1-F1
#
_cell.length_a   1.000
_cell.length_b   1.000
_cell.length_c   1.000
_cell.angle_alpha   90.00
_cell.angle_beta   90.00
_cell.angle_gamma   90.00
#
_symmetry.space_group_name_H-M   'P 1'
#
loop_
_entity.id
_entity.type
_entity.pdbx_description
1 polymer ?
#
loop_
_entity_poly.entity_id
_entity_poly.type
_entity_poly.pdbx_seq_one_letter_code
_entity_poly.pdbx_strand_id
1 'polypeptide(L)'
;MTPSVQSSPELPPLPAIKSGTTLRQIFTHRSLARRSKRAFEDSPNDPSPDNEHAVLYGLHERLVVQVAQADKVKGSPNAQAEVFKAYVGGLYREQGLDTVSKWLCSFLQVYAQDAYENIRREHLLPPVQTPAPQALSSDQ
;
A
#
# COMPACT_ATOMS: atom_id res chain seq x y z
N MET A 1 -3.44 -20.79 30.41
CA MET A 1 -3.69 -20.80 28.95
C MET A 1 -4.14 -19.41 28.54
N THR A 2 -3.20 -18.54 28.20
CA THR A 2 -3.48 -17.22 27.63
C THR A 2 -3.56 -17.37 26.11
N PRO A 3 -4.64 -16.91 25.43
CA PRO A 3 -4.65 -16.91 23.98
C PRO A 3 -3.73 -15.78 23.50
N SER A 4 -2.67 -16.16 22.79
CA SER A 4 -1.84 -15.24 22.03
C SER A 4 -2.71 -14.52 21.00
N VAL A 5 -2.87 -13.21 21.17
CA VAL A 5 -3.46 -12.34 20.15
C VAL A 5 -2.53 -12.38 18.94
N GLN A 6 -2.99 -13.01 17.87
CA GLN A 6 -2.34 -12.94 16.57
C GLN A 6 -2.50 -11.51 16.06
N SER A 7 -1.45 -10.71 16.20
CA SER A 7 -1.33 -9.37 15.64
C SER A 7 -1.38 -9.46 14.11
N SER A 8 -2.57 -9.33 13.54
CA SER A 8 -2.68 -8.94 12.13
C SER A 8 -1.97 -7.59 11.96
N PRO A 9 -1.21 -7.35 10.89
CA PRO A 9 -0.62 -6.04 10.66
C PRO A 9 -1.75 -5.02 10.60
N GLU A 10 -1.88 -4.21 11.65
CA GLU A 10 -2.92 -3.20 11.75
C GLU A 10 -2.58 -2.11 10.75
N LEU A 11 -3.17 -2.21 9.56
CA LEU A 11 -2.91 -1.27 8.48
C LEU A 11 -3.26 0.14 8.94
N PRO A 12 -2.42 1.14 8.66
CA PRO A 12 -2.75 2.51 9.00
C PRO A 12 -4.05 2.90 8.28
N PRO A 13 -4.90 3.70 8.92
CA PRO A 13 -6.17 4.11 8.33
C PRO A 13 -5.92 4.87 7.03
N LEU A 14 -6.75 4.57 6.02
CA LEU A 14 -6.65 5.20 4.70
C LEU A 14 -7.01 6.70 4.80
N PRO A 15 -6.11 7.64 4.42
CA PRO A 15 -6.38 9.07 4.56
C PRO A 15 -7.52 9.53 3.66
N ALA A 16 -8.61 10.05 4.24
CA ALA A 16 -9.80 10.41 3.48
C ALA A 16 -9.55 11.58 2.50
N ILE A 17 -9.83 11.36 1.22
CA ILE A 17 -9.90 12.38 0.17
C ILE A 17 -11.28 13.02 0.23
N LYS A 18 -11.35 14.35 0.38
CA LYS A 18 -12.61 15.07 0.62
C LYS A 18 -13.30 15.49 -0.67
N SER A 19 -12.54 15.73 -1.74
CA SER A 19 -13.15 16.18 -2.99
C SER A 19 -13.79 15.03 -3.75
N GLY A 20 -15.09 15.17 -4.00
CA GLY A 20 -15.84 14.23 -4.84
C GLY A 20 -15.35 14.18 -6.29
N THR A 21 -14.75 15.27 -6.80
CA THR A 21 -14.18 15.28 -8.17
C THR A 21 -12.87 14.50 -8.23
N THR A 22 -12.01 14.64 -7.23
CA THR A 22 -10.77 13.86 -7.10
C THR A 22 -11.07 12.37 -6.97
N LEU A 23 -12.00 12.00 -6.08
CA LEU A 23 -12.44 10.61 -5.93
C LEU A 23 -12.99 10.04 -7.24
N ARG A 24 -13.84 10.79 -7.93
CA ARG A 24 -14.37 10.37 -9.23
C ARG A 24 -13.27 10.14 -10.26
N GLN A 25 -12.25 11.01 -10.30
CA GLN A 25 -11.11 10.85 -11.20
C GLN A 25 -10.28 9.60 -10.86
N ILE A 26 -9.96 9.38 -9.58
CA ILE A 26 -9.18 8.23 -9.12
C ILE A 26 -9.86 6.91 -9.49
N PHE A 27 -11.17 6.83 -9.24
CA PHE A 27 -11.90 5.58 -9.40
C PHE A 27 -12.47 5.36 -10.80
N THR A 28 -12.37 6.33 -11.73
CA THR A 28 -12.82 6.13 -13.10
C THR A 28 -11.73 5.44 -13.92
N HIS A 29 -11.95 4.16 -14.24
CA HIS A 29 -11.01 3.42 -15.06
C HIS A 29 -11.14 3.77 -16.56
N ARG A 30 -10.03 3.70 -17.30
CA ARG A 30 -9.97 4.01 -18.74
C ARG A 30 -10.92 3.18 -19.62
N SER A 31 -11.34 1.99 -19.17
CA SER A 31 -12.32 1.16 -19.88
C SER A 31 -13.67 1.86 -20.00
N LEU A 32 -14.01 2.78 -19.10
CA LEU A 32 -15.22 3.59 -19.18
C LEU A 32 -15.13 4.69 -20.25
N ALA A 33 -13.94 5.29 -20.42
CA ALA A 33 -13.72 6.44 -21.29
C ALA A 33 -13.37 6.08 -22.75
N ARG A 34 -12.89 4.86 -23.03
CA ARG A 34 -12.53 4.42 -24.40
C ARG A 34 -12.89 2.95 -24.61
N ARG A 35 -13.39 2.62 -25.81
CA ARG A 35 -13.46 1.24 -26.32
C ARG A 35 -12.01 0.75 -26.48
N SER A 36 -11.43 0.14 -25.45
CA SER A 36 -9.99 -0.15 -25.43
C SER A 36 -9.64 -1.26 -26.42
N LYS A 37 -8.92 -0.90 -27.50
CA LYS A 37 -8.35 -1.83 -28.49
C LYS A 37 -7.03 -2.47 -28.01
N ARG A 38 -6.49 -2.02 -26.87
CA ARG A 38 -5.35 -2.64 -26.20
C ARG A 38 -5.87 -3.82 -25.37
N ALA A 39 -5.33 -5.01 -25.64
CA ALA A 39 -5.47 -6.15 -24.75
C ALA A 39 -5.09 -5.70 -23.33
N PHE A 40 -5.85 -6.17 -22.35
CA PHE A 40 -5.47 -6.09 -20.94
C PHE A 40 -4.20 -6.94 -20.80
N GLU A 41 -3.05 -6.35 -21.10
CA GLU A 41 -1.77 -7.06 -21.05
C GLU A 41 -1.28 -7.04 -19.61
N ASP A 42 -1.76 -8.01 -18.84
CA ASP A 42 -0.87 -8.63 -17.87
C ASP A 42 0.19 -9.36 -18.70
N SER A 43 1.40 -8.78 -18.75
CA SER A 43 2.51 -9.47 -19.39
C SER A 43 2.86 -10.68 -18.50
N PRO A 44 2.99 -11.90 -19.03
CA PRO A 44 3.34 -13.07 -18.21
C PRO A 44 4.73 -12.96 -17.56
N ASN A 45 5.54 -11.98 -17.97
CA ASN A 45 6.83 -11.62 -17.39
C ASN A 45 6.79 -10.28 -16.63
N ASP A 46 5.62 -9.70 -16.34
CA ASP A 46 5.52 -8.50 -15.52
C ASP A 46 5.92 -8.84 -14.08
N PRO A 47 7.04 -8.31 -13.57
CA PRO A 47 7.53 -8.62 -12.24
C PRO A 47 6.79 -7.85 -11.15
N SER A 48 5.58 -7.34 -11.40
CA SER A 48 4.76 -6.60 -10.44
C SER A 48 3.90 -7.58 -9.62
N PRO A 49 4.41 -8.16 -8.50
CA PRO A 49 3.75 -9.25 -7.80
C PRO A 49 2.90 -8.72 -6.63
N ASP A 50 2.98 -7.41 -6.33
CA ASP A 50 2.66 -6.86 -5.01
C ASP A 50 1.55 -5.80 -5.10
N ASN A 51 0.46 -6.17 -5.76
CA ASN A 51 -0.82 -5.42 -5.79
C ASN A 51 -1.62 -5.57 -4.47
N GLU A 52 -1.06 -6.25 -3.47
CA GLU A 52 -1.68 -6.51 -2.17
C GLU A 52 -2.22 -5.24 -1.52
N HIS A 53 -1.51 -4.11 -1.64
CA HIS A 53 -1.90 -2.86 -0.97
C HIS A 53 -3.26 -2.30 -1.46
N ALA A 54 -3.54 -2.41 -2.76
CA ALA A 54 -4.83 -1.99 -3.32
C ALA A 54 -5.97 -2.94 -2.92
N VAL A 55 -5.65 -4.21 -2.70
CA VAL A 55 -6.58 -5.24 -2.23
C VAL A 55 -6.90 -5.05 -0.75
N LEU A 56 -5.86 -4.86 0.07
CA LEU A 56 -5.95 -4.64 1.51
C LEU A 56 -6.84 -3.43 1.87
N TYR A 57 -6.77 -2.36 1.09
CA TYR A 57 -7.64 -1.19 1.25
C TYR A 57 -8.97 -1.26 0.48
N GLY A 58 -9.23 -2.34 -0.26
CA GLY A 58 -10.44 -2.51 -1.08
C GLY A 58 -10.61 -1.45 -2.18
N LEU A 59 -9.52 -0.83 -2.64
CA LEU A 59 -9.57 0.27 -3.63
C LEU A 59 -10.05 -0.22 -5.00
N HIS A 60 -9.65 -1.42 -5.39
CA HIS A 60 -10.01 -2.04 -6.66
C HIS A 60 -11.51 -2.27 -6.81
N GLU A 61 -12.21 -2.57 -5.70
CA GLU A 61 -13.66 -2.74 -5.73
C GLU A 61 -14.44 -1.45 -6.02
N ARG A 62 -13.81 -0.31 -5.71
CA ARG A 62 -14.40 1.01 -5.92
C ARG A 62 -14.23 1.52 -7.35
N LEU A 63 -13.49 0.79 -8.21
CA LEU A 63 -13.30 1.15 -9.60
C LEU A 63 -14.62 1.15 -10.37
N VAL A 64 -14.89 2.26 -11.03
CA VAL A 64 -15.97 2.43 -11.99
C VAL A 64 -15.46 1.99 -13.36
N VAL A 65 -16.03 0.90 -13.86
CA VAL A 65 -15.60 0.18 -15.07
C VAL A 65 -16.83 -0.19 -15.90
N GLN A 66 -16.62 -0.54 -17.17
CA GLN A 66 -17.69 -1.15 -17.97
C GLN A 66 -18.06 -2.54 -17.40
N VAL A 67 -19.36 -2.81 -17.23
CA VAL A 67 -19.90 -4.03 -16.60
C VAL A 67 -19.35 -5.30 -17.23
N ALA A 68 -19.27 -5.35 -18.57
CA ALA A 68 -18.78 -6.52 -19.31
C ALA A 68 -17.29 -6.85 -19.06
N GLN A 69 -16.52 -5.97 -18.41
CA GLN A 69 -15.10 -6.14 -18.11
C GLN A 69 -14.84 -6.04 -16.60
N ALA A 70 -15.87 -5.97 -15.76
CA ALA A 70 -15.72 -5.60 -14.35
C ALA A 70 -14.80 -6.55 -13.58
N ASP A 71 -15.10 -7.85 -13.62
CA ASP A 71 -14.33 -8.87 -12.89
C ASP A 71 -12.88 -8.92 -13.39
N LYS A 72 -12.69 -8.84 -14.70
CA LYS A 72 -11.37 -8.84 -15.33
C LYS A 72 -10.55 -7.60 -14.95
N VAL A 73 -11.16 -6.42 -14.92
CA VAL A 73 -10.44 -5.18 -14.57
C VAL A 73 -10.15 -5.16 -13.08
N LYS A 74 -11.13 -5.41 -12.23
CA LYS A 74 -10.99 -5.33 -10.77
C LYS A 74 -10.01 -6.38 -10.22
N GLY A 75 -9.96 -7.55 -10.85
CA GLY A 75 -9.02 -8.61 -10.50
C GLY A 75 -7.63 -8.47 -11.12
N SER A 76 -7.42 -7.55 -12.08
CA SER A 76 -6.14 -7.40 -12.75
C SER A 76 -5.12 -6.70 -11.83
N PRO A 77 -3.93 -7.31 -11.60
CA PRO A 77 -2.87 -6.71 -10.79
C PRO A 77 -2.48 -5.30 -11.25
N ASN A 78 -2.46 -5.09 -12.56
CA ASN A 78 -2.17 -3.80 -13.16
C ASN A 78 -3.20 -2.74 -12.78
N ALA A 79 -4.49 -3.05 -12.87
CA ALA A 79 -5.54 -2.10 -12.50
C ALA A 79 -5.53 -1.79 -10.99
N GLN A 80 -5.22 -2.79 -10.18
CA GLN A 80 -5.07 -2.65 -8.73
C GLN A 80 -3.90 -1.73 -8.37
N ALA A 81 -2.73 -1.92 -8.98
CA ALA A 81 -1.58 -1.04 -8.79
C ALA A 81 -1.86 0.39 -9.27
N GLU A 82 -2.50 0.55 -10.43
CA GLU A 82 -2.84 1.87 -10.97
C GLU A 82 -3.83 2.64 -10.08
N VAL A 83 -4.84 1.98 -9.51
CA VAL A 83 -5.78 2.66 -8.61
C VAL A 83 -5.10 3.10 -7.31
N PHE A 84 -4.16 2.31 -6.78
CA PHE A 84 -3.37 2.70 -5.61
C PHE A 84 -2.49 3.93 -5.91
N LYS A 85 -1.76 3.91 -7.03
CA LYS A 85 -0.95 5.07 -7.48
C LYS A 85 -1.81 6.32 -7.68
N ALA A 86 -2.99 6.17 -8.31
CA ALA A 86 -3.92 7.27 -8.51
C ALA A 86 -4.43 7.83 -7.17
N TYR A 87 -4.71 6.97 -6.19
CA TYR A 87 -5.10 7.37 -4.85
C TYR A 87 -4.02 8.19 -4.15
N VAL A 88 -2.77 7.71 -4.15
CA VAL A 88 -1.61 8.44 -3.61
C VAL A 88 -1.47 9.81 -4.28
N GLY A 89 -1.58 9.86 -5.62
CA GLY A 89 -1.50 11.12 -6.37
C GLY A 89 -2.64 12.09 -6.06
N GLY A 90 -3.85 11.59 -5.88
CA GLY A 90 -5.00 12.41 -5.46
C GLY A 90 -4.87 12.93 -4.03
N LEU A 91 -4.38 12.10 -3.11
CA LEU A 91 -4.08 12.51 -1.74
C LEU A 91 -3.01 13.60 -1.70
N TYR A 92 -1.93 13.46 -2.48
CA TYR A 92 -0.89 14.48 -2.63
C TYR A 92 -1.47 15.81 -3.12
N ARG A 93 -2.34 15.78 -4.14
CA ARG A 93 -2.98 16.99 -4.68
C ARG A 93 -3.86 17.71 -3.66
N GLU A 94 -4.49 17.00 -2.74
CA GLU A 94 -5.39 17.60 -1.75
C GLU A 94 -4.70 18.01 -0.44
N GLN A 95 -3.77 17.18 0.05
CA GLN A 95 -3.26 17.28 1.43
C GLN A 95 -1.73 17.41 1.50
N GLY A 96 -1.07 17.49 0.34
CA GLY A 96 0.37 17.73 0.22
C GLY A 96 1.24 16.52 0.54
N LEU A 97 2.56 16.73 0.41
CA LEU A 97 3.56 15.69 0.59
C LEU A 97 3.61 15.16 2.03
N ASP A 98 3.55 16.04 3.02
CA ASP A 98 3.72 15.66 4.43
C ASP A 98 2.70 14.61 4.87
N THR A 99 1.46 14.76 4.45
CA THR A 99 0.37 13.80 4.74
C THR A 99 0.65 12.46 4.08
N VAL A 100 1.03 12.48 2.80
CA VAL A 100 1.34 11.28 2.01
C VAL A 100 2.55 10.55 2.59
N SER A 101 3.64 11.27 2.89
CA SER A 101 4.86 10.71 3.46
C SER A 101 4.62 10.11 4.83
N LYS A 102 3.90 10.79 5.73
CA LYS A 102 3.57 10.23 7.06
C LYS A 102 2.79 8.93 6.95
N TRP A 103 1.76 8.91 6.10
CA TRP A 103 0.96 7.72 5.89
C TRP A 103 1.76 6.58 5.23
N LEU A 104 2.50 6.86 4.14
CA LEU A 104 3.31 5.85 3.46
C LEU A 104 4.45 5.33 4.33
N CYS A 105 5.09 6.18 5.14
CA CYS A 105 6.11 5.74 6.09
C CYS A 105 5.51 4.79 7.13
N SER A 106 4.37 5.14 7.72
CA SER A 106 3.68 4.24 8.67
C SER A 106 3.26 2.93 8.02
N PHE A 107 2.85 2.96 6.75
CA PHE A 107 2.42 1.79 5.99
C PHE A 107 3.59 0.87 5.62
N LEU A 108 4.67 1.45 5.07
CA LEU A 108 5.84 0.71 4.61
C LEU A 108 6.75 0.26 5.74
N GLN A 109 6.64 0.85 6.94
CA GLN A 109 7.47 0.51 8.08
C GLN A 109 7.38 -0.98 8.45
N VAL A 110 6.18 -1.57 8.39
CA VAL A 110 5.98 -3.00 8.70
C VAL A 110 6.78 -3.87 7.72
N TYR A 111 6.68 -3.58 6.43
CA TYR A 111 7.40 -4.31 5.38
C TYR A 111 8.91 -4.07 5.43
N ALA A 112 9.34 -2.84 5.71
CA ALA A 112 10.75 -2.50 5.84
C ALA A 112 11.38 -3.24 7.03
N GLN A 113 10.66 -3.37 8.14
CA GLN A 113 11.10 -4.12 9.30
C GLN A 113 11.19 -5.63 9.02
N ASP A 114 10.17 -6.21 8.37
CA ASP A 114 10.19 -7.61 7.99
C ASP A 114 11.32 -7.94 7.01
N ALA A 115 11.51 -7.10 5.99
CA ALA A 115 12.61 -7.24 5.04
C ALA A 115 13.98 -7.11 5.73
N TYR A 116 14.13 -6.14 6.63
CA TYR A 116 15.34 -5.98 7.42
C TYR A 116 15.64 -7.22 8.27
N GLU A 117 14.65 -7.75 8.98
CA GLU A 117 14.82 -8.95 9.81
C GLU A 117 15.08 -10.22 8.99
N ASN A 118 14.49 -10.34 7.79
CA ASN A 118 14.79 -11.45 6.87
C ASN A 118 16.26 -11.42 6.43
N ILE A 119 16.73 -10.28 5.92
CA ILE A 119 18.14 -10.09 5.54
C ILE A 119 19.05 -10.32 6.74
N ARG A 120 18.67 -9.82 7.93
CA ARG A 120 19.46 -9.99 9.15
C ARG A 120 19.61 -11.47 9.55
N ARG A 121 18.54 -12.27 9.41
CA ARG A 121 18.55 -13.72 9.62
C ARG A 121 19.45 -14.44 8.61
N GLU A 122 19.36 -14.07 7.33
CA GLU A 122 20.22 -14.63 6.27
C GLU A 122 21.70 -14.33 6.52
N HIS A 123 22.02 -13.16 7.05
CA HIS A 123 23.39 -12.74 7.38
C HIS A 123 23.84 -13.10 8.80
N LEU A 124 23.06 -13.86 9.57
CA LEU A 124 23.39 -14.32 10.94
C LEU A 124 23.80 -13.19 11.91
N LEU A 125 23.25 -12.00 11.73
CA LEU A 125 23.58 -10.85 12.58
C LEU A 125 22.87 -10.97 13.96
N PRO A 126 23.51 -10.54 15.06
CA PRO A 126 22.94 -10.62 16.41
C PRO A 126 21.67 -9.75 16.55
N PRO A 127 20.84 -10.01 17.58
CA PRO A 127 19.67 -9.17 17.87
C PRO A 127 20.08 -7.71 18.00
N VAL A 128 19.27 -6.79 17.47
CA VAL A 128 19.43 -5.34 17.72
C VAL A 128 19.52 -5.15 19.23
N GLN A 129 20.68 -4.70 19.70
CA GLN A 129 20.86 -4.33 21.10
C GLN A 129 20.05 -3.07 21.32
N THR A 130 18.99 -3.15 22.14
CA THR A 130 18.37 -1.95 22.68
C THR A 130 19.46 -1.22 23.46
N PRO A 131 19.80 0.05 23.14
CA PRO A 131 20.78 0.77 23.92
C PRO A 131 20.28 0.77 25.37
N ALA A 132 21.04 0.12 26.25
CA ALA A 132 20.75 0.13 27.68
C ALA A 132 20.63 1.61 28.10
N PRO A 133 19.63 1.98 28.92
CA PRO A 133 19.60 3.32 29.49
C PRO A 133 20.96 3.55 30.12
N GLN A 134 21.73 4.48 29.57
CA GLN A 134 22.98 4.89 30.20
C GLN A 134 22.56 5.48 31.54
N ALA A 135 22.63 4.66 32.59
CA ALA A 135 22.58 5.15 33.94
C ALA A 135 23.70 6.19 34.00
N LEU A 136 23.33 7.47 34.06
CA LEU A 136 24.24 8.54 34.40
C LEU A 136 24.83 8.15 35.75
N SER A 137 26.02 7.56 35.73
CA SER A 137 26.89 7.44 36.89
C SER A 137 27.27 8.85 37.29
N SER A 138 26.41 9.46 38.10
CA SER A 138 26.71 10.69 38.83
C SER A 138 27.49 10.28 40.06
N ASP A 139 28.78 10.05 39.87
CA ASP A 139 29.77 10.00 40.94
C ASP A 139 30.76 11.14 40.69
N GLN A 140 30.47 12.31 41.27
CA GLN A 140 31.41 13.16 42.00
C GLN A 140 30.70 14.35 42.64
#